data_AF-A0A9P7SVK4-F1
#
_entry.id   AF-A0A9P7SVK4-F1
#
_cell.length_a   1.000
_cell.length_b   1.000
_cell.length_c   1.000
_cell.angle_alpha   90.00
_cell.angle_beta   90.00
_cell.angle_gamma   90.00
#
_symmetry.space_group_name_H-M   'P 1'
#
loop_
_entity.id
_entity.type
_entity.pdbx_description
1 polymer ?
#
loop_
_entity_poly.entity_id
_entity_poly.type
_entity_poly.pdbx_seq_one_letter_code
_entity_poly.pdbx_strand_id
1 'polypeptide(L)'
;MKPGHQTHFLGAAALVASGLIRGSVGQLFTVNCSPLAVFRGDPVVDFGKPSTHVHAIAGGTRFSIDLTNEQATQARATTCDKHLDKSNYWQPQLYHERHDGKFEMVEMQGIAGYYISRACDHVPGRTSCNGAPLPRAPPKGLRMIVGDPFLRLKVSSYANHIWPASLVSLVPRTFNKSNPEQRAISHVCLGKNAGDTPHLPTKKCDRMRAETFFRSCWDGENLDSADHKSH
;
A
#
# COMPACT_ATOMS: atom_id res chain seq x y z
N MET A 1 31.28 -70.51 -39.65
CA MET A 1 32.01 -69.22 -39.82
C MET A 1 31.28 -68.35 -40.82
N LYS A 2 30.57 -67.31 -40.34
CA LYS A 2 30.24 -66.01 -40.95
C LYS A 2 29.12 -65.34 -40.11
N PRO A 3 29.00 -64.00 -40.11
CA PRO A 3 28.98 -63.22 -38.86
C PRO A 3 27.68 -62.46 -38.57
N GLY A 4 27.56 -62.10 -37.28
CA GLY A 4 26.90 -60.94 -36.66
C GLY A 4 25.76 -60.20 -37.35
N HIS A 5 24.59 -60.22 -36.72
CA HIS A 5 23.55 -59.20 -36.85
C HIS A 5 23.54 -58.34 -35.58
N GLN A 6 23.97 -57.08 -35.69
CA GLN A 6 23.69 -56.04 -34.70
C GLN A 6 22.44 -55.27 -35.13
N THR A 7 21.36 -55.38 -34.36
CA THR A 7 20.18 -54.53 -34.51
C THR A 7 20.34 -53.31 -33.62
N HIS A 8 20.47 -52.14 -34.24
CA HIS A 8 20.48 -50.85 -33.56
C HIS A 8 19.08 -50.50 -33.03
N PHE A 9 18.95 -50.29 -31.72
CA PHE A 9 17.78 -49.65 -31.12
C PHE A 9 17.79 -48.15 -31.47
N LEU A 10 16.82 -47.71 -32.27
CA LEU A 10 16.51 -46.29 -32.44
C LEU A 10 15.82 -45.78 -31.17
N GLY A 11 16.56 -45.11 -30.30
CA GLY A 11 15.99 -44.36 -29.18
C GLY A 11 15.29 -43.10 -29.69
N ALA A 12 13.96 -43.05 -29.59
CA ALA A 12 13.20 -41.84 -29.83
C ALA A 12 13.46 -40.84 -28.69
N ALA A 13 14.27 -39.81 -28.96
CA ALA A 13 14.42 -38.68 -28.05
C ALA A 13 13.16 -37.82 -28.11
N ALA A 14 12.27 -37.96 -27.13
CA ALA A 14 11.16 -37.05 -26.93
C ALA A 14 11.72 -35.69 -26.44
N LEU A 15 11.85 -34.74 -27.36
CA LEU A 15 12.09 -33.33 -27.04
C LEU A 15 10.88 -32.80 -26.27
N VAL A 16 10.99 -32.76 -24.93
CA VAL A 16 10.09 -31.98 -24.09
C VAL A 16 10.42 -30.51 -24.37
N ALA A 17 9.67 -29.90 -25.28
CA ALA A 17 9.69 -28.46 -25.46
C ALA A 17 9.08 -27.82 -24.20
N SER A 18 9.94 -27.50 -23.22
CA SER A 18 9.57 -26.62 -22.12
C SER A 18 9.23 -25.26 -22.69
N GLY A 19 7.95 -25.03 -22.95
CA GLY A 19 7.41 -23.71 -23.23
C GLY A 19 7.73 -22.81 -22.04
N LEU A 20 8.72 -21.93 -22.20
CA LEU A 20 8.95 -20.83 -21.28
C LEU A 20 7.69 -19.97 -21.28
N ILE A 21 6.83 -20.18 -20.28
CA ILE A 21 5.84 -19.17 -19.91
C ILE A 21 6.67 -17.93 -19.61
N ARG A 22 6.62 -16.93 -20.49
CA ARG A 22 7.13 -15.58 -20.20
C ARG A 22 6.27 -15.02 -19.08
N GLY A 23 6.60 -15.38 -17.84
CA GLY A 23 6.15 -14.65 -16.68
C GLY A 23 6.69 -13.23 -16.82
N SER A 24 5.79 -12.26 -16.91
CA SER A 24 6.12 -10.87 -16.69
C SER A 24 6.61 -10.76 -15.24
N VAL A 25 7.94 -10.78 -15.05
CA VAL A 25 8.56 -10.53 -13.75
C VAL A 25 8.29 -9.07 -13.41
N GLY A 26 7.22 -8.82 -12.66
CA GLY A 26 7.00 -7.52 -12.04
C GLY A 26 8.18 -7.23 -11.12
N GLN A 27 8.93 -6.19 -11.44
CA GLN A 27 10.10 -5.75 -10.70
C GLN A 27 9.64 -5.11 -9.38
N LEU A 28 9.84 -5.84 -8.28
CA LEU A 28 9.29 -5.53 -6.95
C LEU A 28 10.42 -5.22 -5.94
N PHE A 29 10.29 -4.12 -5.23
CA PHE A 29 11.04 -3.79 -4.01
C PHE A 29 10.07 -3.78 -2.83
N THR A 30 10.38 -4.53 -1.78
CA THR A 30 9.52 -4.67 -0.59
C THR A 30 10.25 -4.17 0.66
N VAL A 31 9.51 -3.45 1.50
CA VAL A 31 9.99 -2.91 2.78
C VAL A 31 9.01 -3.30 3.87
N ASN A 32 9.51 -3.85 4.97
CA ASN A 32 8.69 -4.24 6.12
C ASN A 32 9.12 -3.43 7.33
N CYS A 33 8.20 -2.71 7.96
CA CYS A 33 8.50 -1.78 9.04
C CYS A 33 7.66 -2.07 10.28
N SER A 34 8.31 -2.01 11.44
CA SER A 34 7.62 -1.99 12.73
C SER A 34 7.04 -0.60 13.02
N PRO A 35 6.03 -0.46 13.90
CA PRO A 35 5.54 0.84 14.34
C PRO A 35 6.67 1.68 14.96
N LEU A 36 6.65 2.98 14.67
CA LEU A 36 7.56 3.98 15.22
C LEU A 36 6.85 4.81 16.31
N ALA A 37 5.68 5.37 15.98
CA ALA A 37 4.95 6.27 16.87
C ALA A 37 3.47 6.35 16.50
N VAL A 38 2.64 6.81 17.44
CA VAL A 38 1.22 7.13 17.22
C VAL A 38 0.95 8.53 17.75
N PHE A 39 0.72 9.50 16.87
CA PHE A 39 0.38 10.88 17.26
C PHE A 39 -0.26 11.68 16.12
N ARG A 40 -0.63 12.94 16.41
CA ARG A 40 -1.24 13.88 15.45
C ARG A 40 -0.19 14.58 14.58
N GLY A 41 0.60 13.81 13.84
CA GLY A 41 1.60 14.31 12.90
C GLY A 41 1.23 14.00 11.46
N ASP A 42 1.18 15.02 10.61
CA ASP A 42 1.05 14.88 9.15
C ASP A 42 1.85 16.00 8.46
N PRO A 43 3.14 15.78 8.20
CA PRO A 43 3.98 16.79 7.55
C PRO A 43 3.59 17.02 6.09
N VAL A 44 2.70 16.21 5.50
CA VAL A 44 2.26 16.39 4.13
C VAL A 44 1.02 17.30 4.07
N VAL A 45 -0.01 17.01 4.87
CA VAL A 45 -1.29 17.74 4.85
C VAL A 45 -1.33 18.91 5.84
N ASP A 46 -0.84 18.71 7.06
CA ASP A 46 -0.96 19.64 8.18
C ASP A 46 0.44 20.07 8.66
N PHE A 47 1.28 20.55 7.74
CA PHE A 47 2.67 20.90 8.01
C PHE A 47 2.82 21.87 9.19
N GLY A 48 3.63 21.49 10.18
CA GLY A 48 3.98 22.32 11.34
C GLY A 48 2.87 22.45 12.40
N LYS A 49 1.74 21.75 12.26
CA LYS A 49 0.60 21.85 13.20
C LYS A 49 -0.05 20.48 13.44
N PRO A 50 -0.72 20.27 14.60
CA PRO A 50 -1.43 19.02 14.89
C PRO A 50 -2.42 18.66 13.78
N SER A 51 -2.29 17.44 13.24
CA SER A 51 -3.17 16.94 12.20
C SER A 51 -4.62 16.80 12.69
N THR A 52 -5.58 16.88 11.77
CA THR A 52 -7.01 16.76 12.10
C THR A 52 -7.40 15.42 12.75
N HIS A 53 -6.59 14.37 12.58
CA HIS A 53 -6.77 13.05 13.18
C HIS A 53 -5.41 12.41 13.54
N VAL A 54 -5.43 11.30 14.28
CA VAL A 54 -4.22 10.61 14.76
C VAL A 54 -3.70 9.67 13.67
N HIS A 55 -2.37 9.56 13.54
CA HIS A 55 -1.70 8.65 12.64
C HIS A 55 -0.89 7.59 13.39
N ALA A 56 -0.84 6.39 12.82
CA ALA A 56 0.12 5.35 13.15
C ALA A 56 1.27 5.41 12.14
N ILE A 57 2.49 5.57 12.62
CA ILE A 57 3.67 5.93 11.82
C ILE A 57 4.71 4.82 11.88
N ALA A 58 5.41 4.56 10.77
CA ALA A 58 6.57 3.69 10.66
C ALA A 58 7.66 4.33 9.76
N GLY A 59 8.88 3.81 9.83
CA GLY A 59 9.99 4.23 8.97
C GLY A 59 11.10 4.98 9.69
N GLY A 60 11.64 6.02 9.04
CA GLY A 60 12.76 6.82 9.54
C GLY A 60 12.51 7.46 10.90
N THR A 61 13.49 7.40 11.81
CA THR A 61 13.36 7.87 13.21
C THR A 61 13.38 9.39 13.39
N ARG A 62 13.33 10.17 12.30
CA ARG A 62 13.28 11.64 12.36
C ARG A 62 11.87 12.19 12.15
N PHE A 63 10.86 11.33 12.14
CA PHE A 63 9.50 11.78 11.87
C PHE A 63 9.07 12.89 12.84
N SER A 64 8.61 14.01 12.29
CA SER A 64 8.11 15.16 13.03
C SER A 64 6.96 15.82 12.26
N ILE A 65 6.25 16.72 12.94
CA ILE A 65 5.07 17.40 12.40
C ILE A 65 5.39 18.41 11.29
N ASP A 66 6.64 18.85 11.25
CA ASP A 66 7.24 19.83 10.34
C ASP A 66 8.33 19.19 9.47
N LEU A 67 8.30 17.85 9.32
CA LEU A 67 9.33 17.10 8.60
C LEU A 67 9.38 17.50 7.13
N THR A 68 10.53 18.00 6.68
CA THR A 68 10.79 18.21 5.25
C THR A 68 11.45 16.97 4.61
N ASN A 69 11.44 16.92 3.28
CA ASN A 69 12.12 15.87 2.51
C ASN A 69 13.63 15.82 2.81
N GLU A 70 14.28 16.97 2.92
CA GLU A 70 15.71 17.08 3.22
C GLU A 70 16.00 16.52 4.61
N GLN A 71 15.15 16.85 5.58
CA GLN A 71 15.26 16.37 6.95
C GLN A 71 15.02 14.86 7.05
N ALA A 72 14.03 14.30 6.35
CA ALA A 72 13.73 12.86 6.36
C ALA A 72 14.98 12.02 6.03
N THR A 73 15.79 12.46 5.06
CA THR A 73 17.03 11.76 4.67
C THR A 73 18.14 11.77 5.71
N GLN A 74 18.03 12.62 6.72
CA GLN A 74 18.97 12.73 7.82
C GLN A 74 18.54 11.87 9.03
N ALA A 75 17.56 10.98 8.89
CA ALA A 75 17.19 10.04 9.93
C ALA A 75 18.34 9.08 10.28
N ARG A 76 18.68 9.02 11.57
CA ARG A 76 19.78 8.17 12.07
C ARG A 76 19.47 6.68 11.93
N ALA A 77 18.22 6.29 12.17
CA ALA A 77 17.76 4.91 12.09
C ALA A 77 16.40 4.84 11.35
N THR A 78 15.89 3.61 11.19
CA THR A 78 14.58 3.30 10.61
C THR A 78 14.00 2.09 11.32
N THR A 79 12.67 1.99 11.41
CA THR A 79 11.98 0.79 11.91
C THR A 79 11.82 -0.30 10.84
N CYS A 80 12.32 -0.06 9.63
CA CYS A 80 12.21 -0.96 8.49
C CYS A 80 13.37 -1.96 8.39
N ASP A 81 13.09 -3.11 7.78
CA ASP A 81 14.05 -4.19 7.48
C ASP A 81 15.10 -3.79 6.42
N LYS A 82 14.90 -2.67 5.73
CA LYS A 82 15.88 -2.06 4.82
C LYS A 82 16.52 -0.86 5.51
N HIS A 83 17.68 -1.07 6.14
CA HIS A 83 18.33 -0.03 6.95
C HIS A 83 18.71 1.26 6.19
N LEU A 84 18.88 1.17 4.87
CA LEU A 84 19.13 2.32 3.99
C LEU A 84 17.84 3.11 3.68
N ASP A 85 16.68 2.52 3.88
CA ASP A 85 15.40 3.19 3.68
C ASP A 85 15.05 4.08 4.87
N LYS A 86 15.08 5.39 4.62
CA LYS A 86 14.74 6.45 5.58
C LYS A 86 13.37 7.05 5.31
N SER A 87 12.58 6.46 4.41
CA SER A 87 11.22 6.90 4.12
C SER A 87 10.34 6.79 5.35
N ASN A 88 9.27 7.57 5.38
CA ASN A 88 8.25 7.50 6.41
C ASN A 88 6.91 7.08 5.80
N TYR A 89 6.20 6.22 6.52
CA TYR A 89 4.90 5.69 6.14
C TYR A 89 3.94 5.93 7.30
N TRP A 90 2.78 6.50 7.03
CA TRP A 90 1.78 6.69 8.06
C TRP A 90 0.38 6.52 7.49
N GLN A 91 -0.53 6.07 8.34
CA GLN A 91 -1.93 5.88 8.02
C GLN A 91 -2.79 6.35 9.19
N PRO A 92 -4.08 6.66 8.96
CA PRO A 92 -4.99 6.98 10.05
C PRO A 92 -5.00 5.88 11.12
N GLN A 93 -4.85 6.27 12.38
CA GLN A 93 -4.94 5.36 13.51
C GLN A 93 -6.39 4.88 13.65
N LEU A 94 -6.58 3.56 13.59
CA LEU A 94 -7.89 2.95 13.76
C LEU A 94 -8.22 2.77 15.24
N TYR A 95 -9.49 2.98 15.57
CA TYR A 95 -10.05 2.72 16.89
C TYR A 95 -11.28 1.82 16.74
N HIS A 96 -11.42 0.87 17.65
CA HIS A 96 -12.63 0.06 17.80
C HIS A 96 -13.51 0.71 18.87
N GLU A 97 -14.76 1.01 18.50
CA GLU A 97 -15.76 1.45 19.45
C GLU A 97 -16.38 0.23 20.13
N ARG A 98 -16.19 0.14 21.44
CA ARG A 98 -16.75 -0.91 22.27
C ARG A 98 -18.25 -0.68 22.50
N HIS A 99 -18.94 -1.72 22.95
CA HIS A 99 -20.37 -1.66 23.29
C HIS A 99 -20.72 -0.63 24.38
N ASP A 100 -19.75 -0.20 25.20
CA ASP A 100 -19.92 0.84 26.22
C ASP A 100 -19.67 2.27 25.69
N GLY A 101 -19.53 2.44 24.36
CA GLY A 101 -19.28 3.72 23.70
C GLY A 101 -17.85 4.25 23.89
N LYS A 102 -16.96 3.48 24.51
CA LYS A 102 -15.54 3.83 24.64
C LYS A 102 -14.75 3.33 23.43
N PHE A 103 -13.67 4.04 23.12
CA PHE A 103 -12.77 3.68 22.04
C PHE A 103 -11.54 2.97 22.59
N GLU A 104 -11.17 1.87 21.95
CA GLU A 104 -9.87 1.21 22.14
C GLU A 104 -9.06 1.31 20.86
N MET A 105 -7.75 1.53 21.01
CA MET A 105 -6.84 1.63 19.87
C MET A 105 -6.68 0.25 19.23
N VAL A 106 -6.85 0.17 17.90
CA VAL A 106 -6.45 -1.03 17.16
C VAL A 106 -4.95 -0.97 16.96
N GLU A 107 -4.23 -1.89 17.62
CA GLU A 107 -2.77 -1.90 17.59
C GLU A 107 -2.25 -2.12 16.15
N MET A 108 -1.44 -1.16 15.68
CA MET A 108 -0.70 -1.32 14.45
C MET A 108 0.41 -2.34 14.67
N GLN A 109 0.40 -3.44 13.94
CA GLN A 109 1.46 -4.47 14.05
C GLN A 109 2.67 -4.18 13.14
N GLY A 110 2.50 -3.33 12.12
CA GLY A 110 3.54 -2.95 11.18
C GLY A 110 2.97 -2.55 9.81
N ILE A 111 3.86 -2.20 8.89
CA ILE A 111 3.55 -1.90 7.49
C ILE A 111 4.44 -2.75 6.59
N ALA A 112 3.87 -3.20 5.46
CA ALA A 112 4.62 -3.72 4.33
C ALA A 112 4.39 -2.82 3.11
N GLY A 113 5.43 -2.16 2.64
CA GLY A 113 5.42 -1.36 1.42
C GLY A 113 5.88 -2.19 0.22
N TYR A 114 5.13 -2.11 -0.89
CA TYR A 114 5.46 -2.77 -2.15
C TYR A 114 5.64 -1.72 -3.24
N TYR A 115 6.87 -1.53 -3.67
CA TYR A 115 7.23 -0.65 -4.77
C TYR A 115 7.42 -1.47 -6.02
N ILE A 116 6.49 -1.29 -6.97
CA ILE A 116 6.51 -2.00 -8.23
C ILE A 116 6.77 -0.97 -9.31
N SER A 117 7.88 -1.11 -10.03
CA SER A 117 8.11 -0.31 -11.24
C SER A 117 7.16 -0.80 -12.32
N ARG A 118 6.08 -0.04 -12.54
CA ARG A 118 5.11 -0.28 -13.62
C ARG A 118 5.31 0.64 -14.82
N ALA A 119 6.09 1.70 -14.64
CA ALA A 119 6.50 2.63 -15.69
C ALA A 119 7.96 2.36 -16.05
N CYS A 120 8.21 2.20 -17.35
CA CYS A 120 9.53 1.96 -17.92
C CYS A 120 10.07 3.19 -18.67
N ASP A 121 9.16 3.97 -19.25
CA ASP A 121 9.44 5.17 -20.05
C ASP A 121 8.49 6.33 -19.71
N HIS A 122 7.71 6.21 -18.63
CA HIS A 122 6.72 7.19 -18.14
C HIS A 122 5.69 7.65 -19.18
N VAL A 123 5.48 6.90 -20.27
CA VAL A 123 4.47 7.23 -21.27
C VAL A 123 3.06 6.93 -20.73
N PRO A 124 2.10 7.86 -20.83
CA PRO A 124 0.75 7.65 -20.32
C PRO A 124 0.09 6.37 -20.83
N GLY A 125 -0.49 5.59 -19.91
CA GLY A 125 -1.18 4.33 -20.21
C GLY A 125 -0.26 3.12 -20.45
N ARG A 126 1.07 3.30 -20.43
CA ARG A 126 2.01 2.19 -20.55
C ARG A 126 2.15 1.44 -19.22
N THR A 127 2.03 0.12 -19.29
CA THR A 127 2.07 -0.78 -18.12
C THR A 127 3.23 -1.78 -18.13
N SER A 128 3.97 -1.86 -19.26
CA SER A 128 5.17 -2.70 -19.40
C SER A 128 6.02 -2.25 -20.61
N CYS A 129 7.32 -2.56 -20.58
CA CYS A 129 8.24 -2.42 -21.71
C CYS A 129 9.19 -3.62 -21.79
N ASN A 130 9.70 -3.88 -23.01
CA ASN A 130 10.84 -4.77 -23.19
C ASN A 130 12.10 -4.15 -22.58
N GLY A 131 12.86 -4.93 -21.79
CA GLY A 131 14.10 -4.45 -21.18
C GLY A 131 13.89 -3.44 -20.04
N ALA A 132 12.77 -3.52 -19.31
CA ALA A 132 12.48 -2.64 -18.19
C ALA A 132 13.67 -2.58 -17.20
N PRO A 133 14.11 -1.38 -16.80
CA PRO A 133 15.27 -1.22 -15.91
C PRO A 133 14.99 -1.88 -14.56
N LEU A 134 16.04 -2.33 -13.85
CA LEU A 134 15.86 -2.91 -12.51
C LEU A 134 15.02 -2.00 -11.59
N PRO A 135 14.23 -2.58 -10.67
CA PRO A 135 13.38 -1.80 -9.78
C PRO A 135 14.24 -0.81 -9.00
N ARG A 136 13.89 0.47 -9.10
CA ARG A 136 14.50 1.55 -8.35
C ARG A 136 13.54 1.96 -7.24
N ALA A 137 14.11 2.25 -6.06
CA ALA A 137 13.35 2.92 -5.02
C ALA A 137 12.80 4.25 -5.56
N PRO A 138 11.67 4.73 -5.02
CA PRO A 138 11.19 6.07 -5.34
C PRO A 138 12.31 7.11 -5.19
N PRO A 139 12.28 8.20 -5.99
CA PRO A 139 13.28 9.23 -5.87
C PRO A 139 13.24 9.84 -4.46
N LYS A 140 14.40 10.31 -4.00
CA LYS A 140 14.52 11.03 -2.75
C LYS A 140 13.57 12.24 -2.77
N GLY A 141 12.73 12.35 -1.73
CA GLY A 141 11.83 13.48 -1.55
C GLY A 141 10.46 13.33 -2.24
N LEU A 142 10.16 12.17 -2.82
CA LEU A 142 8.80 11.91 -3.31
C LEU A 142 7.79 12.01 -2.17
N ARG A 143 6.74 12.81 -2.35
CA ARG A 143 5.60 12.92 -1.45
C ARG A 143 4.36 12.44 -2.17
N MET A 144 3.62 11.52 -1.56
CA MET A 144 2.37 11.03 -2.14
C MET A 144 1.32 10.80 -1.07
N ILE A 145 0.07 11.12 -1.42
CA ILE A 145 -1.14 10.76 -0.68
C ILE A 145 -1.98 9.83 -1.54
N VAL A 146 -2.67 8.90 -0.89
CA VAL A 146 -3.71 8.08 -1.52
C VAL A 146 -4.97 8.13 -0.67
N GLY A 147 -6.12 8.17 -1.35
CA GLY A 147 -7.41 8.29 -0.71
C GLY A 147 -7.77 9.73 -0.34
N ASP A 148 -8.99 9.89 0.17
CA ASP A 148 -9.54 11.18 0.54
C ASP A 148 -10.05 11.12 1.99
N PRO A 149 -9.39 11.84 2.94
CA PRO A 149 -9.80 11.85 4.35
C PRO A 149 -11.12 12.60 4.57
N PHE A 150 -11.66 13.28 3.56
CA PHE A 150 -12.93 13.99 3.65
C PHE A 150 -14.10 13.22 3.06
N LEU A 151 -13.91 11.96 2.63
CA LEU A 151 -14.99 11.04 2.25
C LEU A 151 -15.83 10.66 3.47
N ARG A 152 -16.63 11.61 3.95
CA ARG A 152 -17.69 11.45 4.94
C ARG A 152 -19.00 11.28 4.18
N LEU A 153 -19.81 10.32 4.59
CA LEU A 153 -21.17 10.18 4.08
C LEU A 153 -21.98 11.45 4.35
N LYS A 154 -22.72 11.91 3.34
CA LYS A 154 -24.02 12.50 3.61
C LYS A 154 -24.92 11.39 4.11
N VAL A 155 -25.29 11.42 5.39
CA VAL A 155 -26.52 10.72 5.82
C VAL A 155 -27.65 11.46 5.11
N SER A 156 -28.24 10.83 4.09
CA SER A 156 -29.50 11.28 3.52
C SER A 156 -30.50 11.41 4.67
N SER A 157 -31.16 12.56 4.75
CA SER A 157 -32.15 12.98 5.74
C SER A 157 -33.46 12.15 5.72
N TYR A 158 -33.39 10.86 5.38
CA TYR A 158 -34.52 9.92 5.31
C TYR A 158 -34.22 8.64 6.12
N ALA A 159 -33.86 8.78 7.39
CA ALA A 159 -33.83 7.65 8.32
C ALA A 159 -34.36 8.09 9.69
N ASN A 160 -35.69 8.14 9.81
CA ASN A 160 -36.41 8.19 11.09
C ASN A 160 -36.30 6.85 11.86
N HIS A 161 -35.10 6.27 11.96
CA HIS A 161 -34.79 5.19 12.88
C HIS A 161 -33.41 5.41 13.51
N ILE A 162 -33.49 6.02 14.69
CA ILE A 162 -32.56 6.04 15.82
C ILE A 162 -31.34 5.12 15.66
N TRP A 163 -30.20 5.71 15.32
CA TRP A 163 -28.86 5.37 15.82
C TRP A 163 -28.06 6.69 15.93
N PRO A 164 -27.50 7.07 17.09
CA PRO A 164 -26.70 8.28 17.19
C PRO A 164 -25.43 8.11 16.36
N ALA A 165 -25.23 9.05 15.43
CA ALA A 165 -24.09 9.14 14.56
C ALA A 165 -22.85 9.63 15.32
N SER A 166 -21.90 8.72 15.60
CA SER A 166 -20.55 9.06 16.09
C SER A 166 -19.50 8.06 15.62
N LEU A 167 -19.33 7.89 14.31
CA LEU A 167 -18.20 7.15 13.75
C LEU A 167 -17.38 8.10 12.87
N VAL A 168 -16.31 8.67 13.43
CA VAL A 168 -15.15 9.15 12.66
C VAL A 168 -14.28 7.94 12.37
N SER A 169 -14.77 7.11 11.45
CA SER A 169 -13.89 6.24 10.67
C SER A 169 -13.82 6.89 9.29
N LEU A 170 -12.61 7.18 8.84
CA LEU A 170 -12.31 7.78 7.52
C LEU A 170 -12.53 6.79 6.36
N VAL A 171 -13.15 5.64 6.64
CA VAL A 171 -13.49 4.63 5.64
C VAL A 171 -14.88 4.96 5.05
N PRO A 172 -15.01 5.11 3.71
CA PRO A 172 -16.30 5.35 3.08
C PRO A 172 -17.28 4.21 3.40
N ARG A 173 -18.44 4.48 4.04
CA ARG A 173 -19.48 3.43 4.19
C ARG A 173 -20.30 3.22 2.91
N THR A 174 -20.14 4.07 1.90
CA THR A 174 -20.64 3.85 0.54
C THR A 174 -19.47 3.76 -0.42
N PHE A 175 -19.23 2.55 -0.92
CA PHE A 175 -18.21 2.29 -1.91
C PHE A 175 -18.74 2.59 -3.31
N ASN A 176 -18.13 3.55 -3.97
CA ASN A 176 -18.33 3.86 -5.38
C ASN A 176 -17.20 3.21 -6.19
N LYS A 177 -17.46 2.04 -6.77
CA LYS A 177 -16.51 1.33 -7.64
C LYS A 177 -16.00 2.17 -8.81
N SER A 178 -16.76 3.16 -9.27
CA SER A 178 -16.33 4.05 -10.35
C SER A 178 -15.33 5.10 -9.87
N ASN A 179 -15.29 5.41 -8.57
CA ASN A 179 -14.31 6.32 -7.99
C ASN A 179 -12.97 5.59 -7.75
N PRO A 180 -11.92 5.93 -8.52
CA PRO A 180 -10.62 5.29 -8.38
C PRO A 180 -9.93 5.52 -7.02
N GLU A 181 -10.23 6.60 -6.28
CA GLU A 181 -9.70 6.80 -4.92
C GLU A 181 -10.27 5.80 -3.93
N GLN A 182 -11.55 5.41 -4.10
CA GLN A 182 -12.17 4.44 -3.22
C GLN A 182 -11.72 3.01 -3.53
N ARG A 183 -11.45 2.70 -4.81
CA ARG A 183 -10.86 1.40 -5.20
C ARG A 183 -9.43 1.21 -4.71
N ALA A 184 -8.74 2.29 -4.35
CA ALA A 184 -7.38 2.23 -3.89
C ALA A 184 -7.26 1.74 -2.44
N ILE A 185 -8.36 1.63 -1.69
CA ILE A 185 -8.35 1.24 -0.28
C ILE A 185 -9.17 -0.04 -0.12
N SER A 186 -8.58 -1.03 0.56
CA SER A 186 -9.30 -2.23 0.95
C SER A 186 -8.89 -2.73 2.33
N HIS A 187 -9.73 -3.55 2.94
CA HIS A 187 -9.52 -4.10 4.27
C HIS A 187 -9.67 -5.61 4.18
N VAL A 188 -8.59 -6.30 4.52
CA VAL A 188 -8.49 -7.74 4.43
C VAL A 188 -8.48 -8.32 5.82
N CYS A 189 -9.47 -9.15 6.14
CA CYS A 189 -9.38 -10.00 7.32
C CYS A 189 -8.45 -11.18 7.10
N LEU A 190 -7.62 -11.46 8.10
CA LEU A 190 -6.70 -12.59 8.09
C LEU A 190 -7.22 -13.66 9.07
N GLY A 191 -7.25 -14.92 8.62
CA GLY A 191 -7.67 -16.06 9.44
C GLY A 191 -9.04 -16.63 9.04
N LYS A 192 -9.83 -17.05 10.04
CA LYS A 192 -11.06 -17.85 9.82
C LYS A 192 -12.15 -17.12 9.01
N ASN A 193 -12.21 -15.80 9.13
CA ASN A 193 -13.15 -14.94 8.39
C ASN A 193 -12.43 -14.18 7.27
N ALA A 194 -11.46 -14.82 6.61
CA ALA A 194 -10.69 -14.16 5.55
C ALA A 194 -11.61 -13.63 4.45
N GLY A 195 -11.36 -12.38 4.04
CA GLY A 195 -12.15 -11.69 3.04
C GLY A 195 -11.60 -10.29 2.83
N ASP A 196 -11.65 -9.84 1.58
CA ASP A 196 -11.28 -8.49 1.16
C ASP A 196 -12.55 -7.67 0.96
N THR A 197 -12.64 -6.53 1.65
CA THR A 197 -13.77 -5.63 1.55
C THR A 197 -13.33 -4.17 1.40
N PRO A 198 -14.04 -3.34 0.61
CA PRO A 198 -13.73 -1.92 0.50
C PRO A 198 -14.08 -1.12 1.77
N HIS A 199 -14.81 -1.72 2.70
CA HIS A 199 -15.18 -1.16 3.99
C HIS A 199 -14.47 -1.92 5.12
N LEU A 200 -14.52 -1.39 6.34
CA LEU A 200 -14.04 -2.11 7.51
C LEU A 200 -14.81 -3.44 7.68
N PRO A 201 -14.16 -4.49 8.21
CA PRO A 201 -14.81 -5.76 8.49
C PRO A 201 -16.01 -5.60 9.43
N THR A 202 -17.15 -6.17 9.05
CA THR A 202 -18.37 -6.20 9.88
C THR A 202 -18.47 -7.46 10.73
N LYS A 203 -17.60 -8.43 10.49
CA LYS A 203 -17.47 -9.67 11.25
C LYS A 203 -16.20 -9.62 12.08
N LYS A 204 -16.15 -10.43 13.15
CA LYS A 204 -14.97 -10.56 13.99
C LYS A 204 -13.73 -10.87 13.13
N CYS A 205 -12.70 -10.06 13.31
CA CYS A 205 -11.47 -10.08 12.54
C CYS A 205 -10.30 -10.02 13.53
N ASP A 206 -9.66 -11.16 13.80
CA ASP A 206 -8.61 -11.21 14.82
C ASP A 206 -7.37 -10.42 14.41
N ARG A 207 -7.09 -10.38 13.09
CA ARG A 207 -6.07 -9.53 12.50
C ARG A 207 -6.56 -9.00 11.17
N MET A 208 -6.41 -7.70 10.96
CA MET A 208 -6.80 -7.02 9.73
C MET A 208 -5.54 -6.45 9.06
N ARG A 209 -5.52 -6.50 7.73
CA ARG A 209 -4.59 -5.76 6.89
C ARG A 209 -5.38 -4.69 6.14
N ALA A 210 -5.07 -3.41 6.37
CA ALA A 210 -5.51 -2.34 5.50
C ALA A 210 -4.54 -2.25 4.31
N GLU A 211 -5.06 -2.26 3.09
CA GLU A 211 -4.29 -2.15 1.86
C GLU A 211 -4.58 -0.83 1.18
N THR A 212 -3.52 -0.15 0.76
CA THR A 212 -3.61 1.07 -0.02
C THR A 212 -2.79 0.96 -1.30
N PHE A 213 -3.39 1.28 -2.43
CA PHE A 213 -2.79 1.21 -3.75
C PHE A 213 -2.57 2.62 -4.30
N PHE A 214 -1.31 3.07 -4.27
CA PHE A 214 -0.92 4.30 -4.95
C PHE A 214 -1.00 4.11 -6.47
N ARG A 215 -1.44 5.15 -7.17
CA ARG A 215 -1.47 5.11 -8.63
C ARG A 215 -0.05 5.21 -9.18
N SER A 216 0.18 4.58 -10.32
CA SER A 216 1.41 4.75 -11.09
C SER A 216 1.33 6.04 -11.92
N CYS A 217 1.18 7.19 -11.26
CA CYS A 217 1.08 8.49 -11.93
C CYS A 217 2.42 9.21 -12.10
N TRP A 218 3.44 8.90 -11.29
CA TRP A 218 4.72 9.63 -11.34
C TRP A 218 5.33 9.71 -12.74
N ASP A 219 5.44 10.94 -13.25
CA ASP A 219 6.00 11.30 -14.56
C ASP A 219 7.52 11.10 -14.71
N GLY A 220 8.23 10.81 -13.61
CA GLY A 220 9.68 10.65 -13.63
C GLY A 220 10.46 11.91 -13.26
N GLU A 221 9.77 13.03 -13.06
CA GLU A 221 10.36 14.36 -12.84
C GLU A 221 9.86 15.01 -11.55
N ASN A 222 8.55 15.10 -11.36
CA ASN A 222 7.94 15.86 -10.26
C ASN A 222 7.89 15.04 -8.96
N LEU A 223 8.48 15.57 -7.89
CA LEU A 223 8.54 14.89 -6.58
C LEU A 223 7.32 15.17 -5.70
N ASP A 224 6.53 16.16 -6.07
CA ASP A 224 5.35 16.57 -5.33
C ASP A 224 4.42 17.40 -6.23
N SER A 225 3.17 17.57 -5.79
CA SER A 225 2.18 18.43 -6.41
C SER A 225 1.32 19.11 -5.36
N ALA A 226 0.54 20.12 -5.77
CA ALA A 226 -0.31 20.87 -4.86
C ALA A 226 -1.36 19.99 -4.14
N ASP A 227 -1.78 18.88 -4.74
CA ASP A 227 -2.69 17.90 -4.15
C ASP A 227 -1.99 16.65 -3.60
N HIS A 228 -0.65 16.59 -3.70
CA HIS A 228 0.20 15.45 -3.32
C HIS A 228 -0.20 14.12 -3.98
N LYS A 229 -0.94 14.18 -5.09
CA LYS A 229 -1.57 13.02 -5.75
C LYS A 229 -1.29 13.01 -7.24
N SER A 230 -1.47 14.15 -7.87
CA SER A 230 -1.10 14.38 -9.27
C SER A 230 0.42 14.34 -9.40
N HIS A 231 0.91 13.55 -10.33
CA HIS A 231 2.31 13.47 -10.71
C HIS A 231 2.36 13.07 -12.18
#